data_AF-A0AAU7DN29-F1
#
_entry.id   AF-A0AAU7DN29-F1
#
_cell.length_a   1.000
_cell.length_b   1.000
_cell.length_c   1.000
_cell.angle_alpha   90.00
_cell.angle_beta   90.00
_cell.angle_gamma   90.00
#
_symmetry.space_group_name_H-M   'P 1'
#
loop_
_entity.id
_entity.type
_entity.pdbx_description
1 polymer ?
#
loop_
_entity_poly.entity_id
_entity_poly.type
_entity_poly.pdbx_seq_one_letter_code
_entity_poly.pdbx_strand_id
1 'polypeptide(L)'
;MPTTSHRSAELPTRLRLQDCVSRSKTFASLQRISSATRLRFVLFGLLVVVLSGCAPKRLRVDFTGFEKAYAETSNREVLLNLARLENRDPTYFFKIGQITSSYKMQASLTGTASYALQSSNVNLGAATGGGTPLANYENDPIFTFIPVNDETNAQLLLKPVPPETFYFLYEQGWRVDQLLRLMVDRIELTRFTNKDGVQHCAVQTIRNAPPTVYLKSDGTPDLDYLRDPVTLSSYVTFLRINAVVYWLQKHGYLLLRGQNRFVPYSVDIGSGVEEDKAPSAQEIVSASQKNAVWEHDVKNKKWLLGEKVFTPMFSLYPLHSEGTTLVPDGQQIEDEILNDPDMKELKQGAALQDVLESLTVGFSIEGNTRQEDLCNSTSEKSGVSAHLVMRSLIGLMAAAAQEQVPYEMLLHSNPTVPPSTYFSQAKREEAAKNPARFIDAVPSVERIPLLRLRGVVQDIDFPPVVELKYRGKDYRIADEKSGVGTDNQYWNRDMFRLIDQLTSQVTVDISKFPLTEILQ
;
A
#
# COMPACT_ATOMS: atom_id res chain seq x y z
N MET A 1 -41.19 13.36 7.93
CA MET A 1 -40.76 13.93 6.64
C MET A 1 -40.21 15.32 6.90
N PRO A 2 -38.91 15.53 6.63
CA PRO A 2 -38.51 16.72 5.90
C PRO A 2 -37.57 16.39 4.74
N THR A 3 -37.66 17.24 3.72
CA THR A 3 -37.06 17.19 2.39
C THR A 3 -35.55 17.45 2.41
N THR A 4 -34.78 16.52 1.84
CA THR A 4 -33.35 16.65 1.59
C THR A 4 -33.08 17.48 0.33
N SER A 5 -32.40 18.61 0.52
CA SER A 5 -31.81 19.44 -0.53
C SER A 5 -30.62 18.70 -1.16
N HIS A 6 -30.76 18.26 -2.40
CA HIS A 6 -29.63 17.81 -3.22
C HIS A 6 -28.68 18.98 -3.49
N ARG A 7 -27.48 18.92 -2.90
CA ARG A 7 -26.38 19.81 -3.24
C ARG A 7 -25.58 19.15 -4.37
N SER A 8 -25.93 19.47 -5.60
CA SER A 8 -25.17 19.10 -6.79
C SER A 8 -23.78 19.73 -6.70
N ALA A 9 -22.73 18.95 -6.96
CA ALA A 9 -21.37 19.46 -7.10
C ALA A 9 -21.34 20.38 -8.34
N GLU A 10 -21.26 21.69 -8.12
CA GLU A 10 -20.99 22.66 -9.17
C GLU A 10 -19.54 22.48 -9.63
N LEU A 11 -19.36 22.07 -10.90
CA LEU A 11 -18.09 22.19 -11.61
C LEU A 11 -17.67 23.67 -11.61
N PRO A 12 -16.44 24.03 -11.24
CA PRO A 12 -16.04 25.42 -11.31
C PRO A 12 -15.66 25.80 -12.75
N THR A 13 -16.15 26.98 -13.12
CA THR A 13 -15.56 27.95 -14.05
C THR A 13 -15.76 27.76 -15.57
N ARG A 14 -16.79 28.48 -16.08
CA ARG A 14 -16.82 29.00 -17.45
C ARG A 14 -15.62 29.94 -17.67
N LEU A 15 -14.53 29.44 -18.26
CA LEU A 15 -13.47 30.30 -18.80
C LEU A 15 -14.02 31.09 -19.99
N ARG A 16 -14.23 32.40 -19.80
CA ARG A 16 -14.59 33.33 -20.88
C ARG A 16 -13.41 33.43 -21.86
N LEU A 17 -13.68 33.71 -23.13
CA LEU A 17 -12.67 33.99 -24.16
C LEU A 17 -11.63 35.07 -23.75
N GLN A 18 -11.94 35.88 -22.74
CA GLN A 18 -11.03 36.89 -22.18
C GLN A 18 -9.79 36.30 -21.46
N ASP A 19 -9.86 35.08 -20.91
CA ASP A 19 -8.77 34.49 -20.11
C ASP A 19 -7.62 33.90 -20.96
N CYS A 20 -7.76 33.97 -22.30
CA CYS A 20 -6.75 33.56 -23.27
C CYS A 20 -5.94 34.73 -23.85
N VAL A 21 -6.26 35.98 -23.49
CA VAL A 21 -5.49 37.14 -23.96
C VAL A 21 -4.24 37.30 -23.10
N SER A 22 -3.10 36.81 -23.60
CA SER A 22 -1.78 37.16 -23.06
C SER A 22 -1.61 38.67 -23.07
N ARG A 23 -1.29 39.25 -21.90
CA ARG A 23 -0.97 40.67 -21.73
C ARG A 23 0.42 40.93 -22.31
N SER A 24 0.55 41.04 -23.65
CA SER A 24 1.82 41.46 -24.25
C SER A 24 2.06 42.93 -23.93
N LYS A 25 3.07 43.21 -23.09
CA LYS A 25 3.55 44.57 -22.86
C LYS A 25 4.18 45.11 -24.15
N THR A 26 3.62 46.24 -24.61
CA THR A 26 4.27 47.35 -25.32
C THR A 26 5.35 47.03 -26.37
N PHE A 27 5.04 47.31 -27.63
CA PHE A 27 6.00 47.95 -28.53
C PHE A 27 5.33 49.17 -29.18
N ALA A 28 5.93 50.33 -28.94
CA ALA A 28 5.52 51.61 -29.45
C ALA A 28 5.94 51.79 -30.92
N SER A 29 5.12 52.56 -31.65
CA SER A 29 5.41 53.41 -32.80
C SER A 29 6.32 52.87 -33.92
N LEU A 30 5.78 52.78 -35.15
CA LEU A 30 6.16 53.68 -36.25
C LEU A 30 5.31 53.44 -37.52
N GLN A 31 4.77 54.56 -38.00
CA GLN A 31 4.51 55.02 -39.38
C GLN A 31 3.63 54.24 -40.38
N ARG A 32 2.70 55.04 -40.91
CA ARG A 32 1.94 54.91 -42.17
C ARG A 32 2.78 54.32 -43.31
N ILE A 33 2.26 53.30 -43.98
CA ILE A 33 2.28 53.12 -45.44
C ILE A 33 1.06 52.27 -45.85
N SER A 34 0.46 52.63 -46.98
CA SER A 34 -0.74 52.07 -47.61
C SER A 34 -0.62 50.61 -48.05
N SER A 35 -1.63 49.79 -47.75
CA SER A 35 -2.31 48.83 -48.66
C SER A 35 -3.05 47.77 -47.84
N ALA A 36 -4.39 47.81 -47.89
CA ALA A 36 -5.32 47.02 -47.07
C ALA A 36 -5.13 45.49 -47.14
N THR A 37 -4.38 44.99 -48.11
CA THR A 37 -4.11 43.56 -48.32
C THR A 37 -3.08 43.00 -47.33
N ARG A 38 -2.03 43.76 -46.97
CA ARG A 38 -0.99 43.28 -46.03
C ARG A 38 -1.48 43.26 -44.58
N LEU A 39 -2.35 44.20 -44.21
CA LEU A 39 -2.99 44.24 -42.88
C LEU A 39 -3.91 43.03 -42.65
N ARG A 40 -4.60 42.55 -43.70
CA ARG A 40 -5.43 41.33 -43.63
C ARG A 40 -4.60 40.07 -43.42
N PHE A 41 -3.44 39.94 -44.07
CA PHE A 41 -2.54 38.80 -43.86
C PHE A 41 -1.89 38.82 -42.48
N VAL A 42 -1.52 39.99 -41.95
CA VAL A 42 -0.97 40.11 -40.59
C VAL A 42 -2.04 39.81 -39.54
N LEU A 43 -3.28 40.29 -39.70
CA LEU A 43 -4.39 39.94 -38.81
C LEU A 43 -4.73 38.45 -38.86
N PHE A 44 -4.69 37.84 -40.06
CA PHE A 44 -4.96 36.41 -40.22
C PHE A 44 -3.83 35.56 -39.62
N GLY A 45 -2.56 35.96 -39.81
CA GLY A 45 -1.41 35.31 -39.15
C GLY A 45 -1.48 35.43 -37.63
N LEU A 46 -1.84 36.60 -37.10
CA LEU A 46 -2.03 36.81 -35.66
C LEU A 46 -3.19 35.97 -35.12
N LEU A 47 -4.30 35.84 -35.88
CA LEU A 47 -5.43 34.99 -35.53
C LEU A 47 -5.01 33.52 -35.43
N VAL A 48 -4.27 33.00 -36.42
CA VAL A 48 -3.75 31.61 -36.41
C VAL A 48 -2.81 31.38 -35.23
N VAL A 49 -1.92 32.33 -34.91
CA VAL A 49 -1.00 32.23 -33.76
C VAL A 49 -1.77 32.25 -32.43
N VAL A 50 -2.78 33.12 -32.28
CA VAL A 50 -3.63 33.19 -31.07
C VAL A 50 -4.48 31.93 -30.90
N LEU A 51 -5.04 31.37 -31.98
CA LEU A 51 -5.79 30.12 -31.94
C LEU A 51 -4.89 28.89 -31.67
N SER A 52 -3.66 28.88 -32.18
CA SER A 52 -2.69 27.80 -31.96
C SER A 52 -2.22 27.69 -30.50
N GLY A 53 -2.27 28.78 -29.72
CA GLY A 53 -1.95 28.79 -28.29
C GLY A 53 -3.12 28.42 -27.36
N CYS A 54 -4.37 28.60 -27.83
CA CYS A 54 -5.57 28.25 -27.07
C CYS A 54 -5.76 26.74 -26.95
N ALA A 55 -5.50 25.98 -28.01
CA ALA A 55 -5.64 24.52 -28.01
C ALA A 55 -4.76 23.81 -26.97
N PRO A 56 -3.43 24.03 -26.88
CA PRO A 56 -2.58 23.36 -25.90
C PRO A 56 -2.82 23.83 -24.46
N LYS A 57 -3.17 25.12 -24.25
CA LYS A 57 -3.50 25.63 -22.92
C LYS A 57 -4.81 25.04 -22.40
N ARG A 58 -5.82 24.90 -23.27
CA ARG A 58 -7.11 24.27 -22.94
C ARG A 58 -6.94 22.77 -22.67
N LEU A 59 -6.20 22.07 -23.52
CA LEU A 59 -5.89 20.66 -23.34
C LEU A 59 -5.24 20.38 -21.98
N ARG A 60 -4.28 21.22 -21.55
CA ARG A 60 -3.67 21.11 -20.21
C ARG A 60 -4.67 21.29 -19.07
N VAL A 61 -5.53 22.32 -19.15
CA VAL A 61 -6.55 22.56 -18.12
C VAL A 61 -7.53 21.38 -18.03
N ASP A 62 -7.97 20.85 -19.18
CA ASP A 62 -8.89 19.72 -19.23
C ASP A 62 -8.23 18.45 -18.66
N PHE A 63 -6.96 18.17 -18.99
CA PHE A 63 -6.20 17.07 -18.40
C PHE A 63 -6.10 17.18 -16.87
N THR A 64 -5.80 18.38 -16.34
CA THR A 64 -5.77 18.56 -14.88
C THR A 64 -7.13 18.37 -14.22
N GLY A 65 -8.22 18.70 -14.91
CA GLY A 65 -9.59 18.44 -14.45
C GLY A 65 -9.91 16.95 -14.44
N PHE A 66 -9.51 16.22 -15.49
CA PHE A 66 -9.70 14.77 -15.57
C PHE A 66 -8.88 14.01 -14.53
N GLU A 67 -7.60 14.37 -14.35
CA GLU A 67 -6.73 13.77 -13.34
C GLU A 67 -7.32 13.96 -11.94
N LYS A 68 -7.79 15.17 -11.62
CA LYS A 68 -8.42 15.45 -10.32
C LYS A 68 -9.68 14.62 -10.12
N ALA A 69 -10.58 14.58 -11.11
CA ALA A 69 -11.81 13.80 -11.03
C ALA A 69 -11.54 12.29 -10.89
N TYR A 70 -10.51 11.80 -11.57
CA TYR A 70 -10.05 10.42 -11.45
C TYR A 70 -9.55 10.13 -10.03
N ALA A 71 -8.61 10.95 -9.52
CA ALA A 71 -8.04 10.78 -8.19
C ALA A 71 -9.11 10.84 -7.08
N GLU A 72 -10.04 11.79 -7.17
CA GLU A 72 -11.16 11.92 -6.23
C GLU A 72 -12.09 10.70 -6.27
N THR A 73 -12.36 10.17 -7.46
CA THR A 73 -13.20 8.97 -7.62
C THR A 73 -12.52 7.73 -7.04
N SER A 74 -11.23 7.51 -7.35
CA SER A 74 -10.45 6.38 -6.81
C SER A 74 -10.41 6.41 -5.29
N ASN A 75 -10.01 7.55 -4.72
CA ASN A 75 -9.95 7.73 -3.27
C ASN A 75 -11.32 7.49 -2.60
N ARG A 76 -12.40 7.94 -3.24
CA ARG A 76 -13.77 7.77 -2.72
C ARG A 76 -14.22 6.32 -2.77
N GLU A 77 -13.85 5.57 -3.81
CA GLU A 77 -14.14 4.13 -3.92
C GLU A 77 -13.42 3.34 -2.82
N VAL A 78 -12.12 3.57 -2.63
CA VAL A 78 -11.33 2.91 -1.57
C VAL A 78 -11.92 3.23 -0.20
N LEU A 79 -12.19 4.50 0.11
CA LEU A 79 -12.81 4.88 1.39
C LEU A 79 -14.19 4.24 1.57
N LEU A 80 -15.00 4.14 0.50
CA LEU A 80 -16.32 3.52 0.59
C LEU A 80 -16.22 2.01 0.87
N ASN A 81 -15.24 1.32 0.26
CA ASN A 81 -14.98 -0.08 0.54
C ASN A 81 -14.45 -0.30 1.97
N LEU A 82 -13.60 0.59 2.48
CA LEU A 82 -13.18 0.56 3.89
C LEU A 82 -14.38 0.77 4.83
N ALA A 83 -15.26 1.72 4.53
CA ALA A 83 -16.49 1.93 5.30
C ALA A 83 -17.43 0.72 5.26
N ARG A 84 -17.55 0.03 4.11
CA ARG A 84 -18.30 -1.23 3.99
C ARG A 84 -17.68 -2.32 4.87
N LEU A 85 -16.36 -2.50 4.83
CA LEU A 85 -15.66 -3.49 5.63
C LEU A 85 -15.77 -3.26 7.15
N GLU A 86 -15.74 -2.01 7.62
CA GLU A 86 -16.00 -1.70 9.04
C GLU A 86 -17.43 -2.13 9.44
N ASN A 87 -18.41 -1.99 8.54
CA ASN A 87 -19.80 -2.36 8.80
C ASN A 87 -20.15 -3.80 8.37
N ARG A 88 -19.15 -4.62 8.00
CA ARG A 88 -19.30 -6.01 7.54
C ARG A 88 -20.16 -6.17 6.27
N ASP A 89 -20.17 -5.14 5.43
CA ASP A 89 -20.81 -5.15 4.11
C ASP A 89 -19.78 -5.57 3.02
N PRO A 90 -20.21 -6.20 1.91
CA PRO A 90 -19.30 -6.63 0.84
C PRO A 90 -18.66 -5.44 0.10
N THR A 91 -17.43 -5.63 -0.39
CA THR A 91 -16.68 -4.63 -1.18
C THR A 91 -16.91 -4.79 -2.67
N TYR A 92 -16.78 -3.68 -3.42
CA TYR A 92 -16.92 -3.66 -4.87
C TYR A 92 -15.76 -2.89 -5.49
N PHE A 93 -15.09 -3.49 -6.47
CA PHE A 93 -13.98 -2.88 -7.19
C PHE A 93 -14.37 -2.62 -8.65
N PHE A 94 -14.09 -1.42 -9.14
CA PHE A 94 -14.34 -1.03 -10.53
C PHE A 94 -13.02 -0.77 -11.26
N LYS A 95 -12.92 -1.25 -12.50
CA LYS A 95 -11.87 -0.78 -13.42
C LYS A 95 -12.38 0.47 -14.12
N ILE A 96 -11.57 1.52 -14.08
CA ILE A 96 -11.84 2.72 -14.86
C ILE A 96 -11.37 2.42 -16.29
N GLY A 97 -12.32 2.31 -17.22
CA GLY A 97 -12.06 2.05 -18.64
C GLY A 97 -11.44 3.26 -19.37
N GLN A 98 -11.34 3.16 -20.70
CA GLN A 98 -10.82 4.24 -21.54
C GLN A 98 -11.67 5.51 -21.39
N ILE A 99 -11.01 6.64 -21.08
CA ILE A 99 -11.65 7.95 -21.08
C ILE A 99 -11.86 8.39 -22.54
N THR A 100 -13.11 8.56 -22.94
CA THR A 100 -13.45 9.16 -24.24
C THR A 100 -14.10 10.52 -24.03
N SER A 101 -13.52 11.56 -24.61
CA SER A 101 -14.06 12.93 -24.59
C SER A 101 -14.65 13.23 -25.96
N SER A 102 -15.92 13.63 -26.00
CA SER A 102 -16.58 14.09 -27.22
C SER A 102 -16.80 15.60 -27.15
N TYR A 103 -16.20 16.33 -28.09
CA TYR A 103 -16.29 17.79 -28.14
C TYR A 103 -17.54 18.23 -28.91
N LYS A 104 -18.49 18.90 -28.25
CA LYS A 104 -19.62 19.55 -28.93
C LYS A 104 -19.43 21.06 -28.93
N MET A 105 -19.32 21.64 -30.13
CA MET A 105 -19.28 23.10 -30.34
C MET A 105 -20.63 23.54 -30.91
N GLN A 106 -21.46 24.23 -30.13
CA GLN A 106 -22.73 24.79 -30.61
C GLN A 106 -22.65 26.32 -30.63
N ALA A 107 -22.78 26.90 -31.82
CA ALA A 107 -22.89 28.35 -31.99
C ALA A 107 -24.35 28.67 -32.33
N SER A 108 -25.06 29.32 -31.42
CA SER A 108 -26.42 29.80 -31.68
C SER A 108 -26.42 31.32 -31.86
N LEU A 109 -27.08 31.79 -32.92
CA LEU A 109 -27.38 33.19 -33.15
C LEU A 109 -28.85 33.39 -32.77
N THR A 110 -29.17 34.37 -31.92
CA THR A 110 -30.57 34.68 -31.57
C THR A 110 -31.29 35.31 -32.76
N GLY A 111 -31.96 34.45 -33.53
CA GLY A 111 -32.83 34.76 -34.65
C GLY A 111 -33.08 33.49 -35.45
N THR A 112 -34.28 32.91 -35.32
CA THR A 112 -34.91 31.77 -36.04
C THR A 112 -34.04 30.81 -36.90
N ALA A 113 -32.83 30.45 -36.47
CA ALA A 113 -32.02 29.41 -37.10
C ALA A 113 -30.99 28.86 -36.09
N SER A 114 -31.14 27.59 -35.73
CA SER A 114 -30.18 26.83 -34.93
C SER A 114 -29.22 26.10 -35.86
N TYR A 115 -27.91 26.34 -35.72
CA TYR A 115 -26.88 25.64 -36.48
C TYR A 115 -26.10 24.72 -35.52
N ALA A 116 -26.17 23.41 -35.73
CA ALA A 116 -25.33 22.44 -35.04
C ALA A 116 -24.17 22.07 -35.96
N LEU A 117 -22.93 22.33 -35.53
CA LEU A 117 -21.74 21.90 -36.26
C LEU A 117 -21.43 20.46 -35.84
N GLN A 118 -22.00 19.50 -36.56
CA GLN A 118 -21.61 18.10 -36.47
C GLN A 118 -20.41 17.89 -37.41
N SER A 119 -19.31 17.36 -36.87
CA SER A 119 -18.02 17.24 -37.53
C SER A 119 -18.07 16.32 -38.76
N SER A 120 -18.35 16.88 -39.94
CA SER A 120 -17.86 16.45 -41.27
C SER A 120 -18.62 17.21 -42.36
N ASN A 121 -18.03 18.29 -42.90
CA ASN A 121 -18.50 19.12 -44.03
C ASN A 121 -19.22 20.42 -43.62
N VAL A 122 -18.47 21.53 -43.66
CA VAL A 122 -19.01 22.88 -43.45
C VAL A 122 -19.27 23.53 -44.81
N ASN A 123 -20.55 23.71 -45.18
CA ASN A 123 -20.95 24.53 -46.32
C ASN A 123 -21.16 25.98 -45.82
N LEU A 124 -20.25 26.90 -46.15
CA LEU A 124 -20.28 28.29 -45.70
C LEU A 124 -21.24 29.13 -46.57
N GLY A 125 -22.49 29.28 -46.14
CA GLY A 125 -23.38 30.33 -46.64
C GLY A 125 -23.09 31.66 -45.95
N ALA A 126 -22.82 32.72 -46.71
CA ALA A 126 -22.50 34.05 -46.19
C ALA A 126 -23.68 34.65 -45.40
N ALA A 127 -23.49 34.93 -44.12
CA ALA A 127 -24.47 35.61 -43.27
C ALA A 127 -23.96 37.00 -42.86
N THR A 128 -24.61 38.02 -43.40
CA THR A 128 -24.52 39.43 -42.97
C THR A 128 -25.54 39.69 -41.86
N GLY A 129 -25.10 39.79 -40.60
CA GLY A 129 -25.97 40.17 -39.49
C GLY A 129 -25.20 40.32 -38.17
N GLY A 130 -25.23 41.51 -37.59
CA GLY A 130 -24.60 41.82 -36.30
C GLY A 130 -25.41 41.28 -35.13
N GLY A 131 -24.97 40.14 -34.58
CA GLY A 131 -25.44 39.59 -33.31
C GLY A 131 -24.25 39.11 -32.49
N THR A 132 -24.29 39.30 -31.17
CA THR A 132 -23.31 38.73 -30.24
C THR A 132 -23.36 37.20 -30.30
N PRO A 133 -22.27 36.50 -30.68
CA PRO A 133 -22.28 35.05 -30.74
C PRO A 133 -22.33 34.44 -29.33
N LEU A 134 -23.32 33.60 -29.07
CA LEU A 134 -23.33 32.71 -27.91
C LEU A 134 -22.74 31.37 -28.37
N ALA A 135 -21.52 31.11 -27.94
CA ALA A 135 -20.87 29.83 -28.14
C ALA A 135 -21.05 28.98 -26.89
N ASN A 136 -21.92 27.98 -26.98
CA ASN A 136 -22.09 26.98 -25.93
C ASN A 136 -21.14 25.83 -26.24
N TYR A 137 -20.20 25.61 -25.32
CA TYR A 137 -19.20 24.56 -25.38
C TYR A 137 -19.46 23.58 -24.25
N GLU A 138 -19.71 22.32 -24.59
CA GLU A 138 -19.98 21.24 -23.65
C GLU A 138 -19.03 20.08 -23.96
N ASN A 139 -18.30 19.63 -22.94
CA ASN A 139 -17.41 18.48 -22.99
C ASN A 139 -17.88 17.53 -21.89
N ASP A 140 -18.63 16.50 -22.29
CA ASP A 140 -19.07 15.44 -21.39
C ASP A 140 -18.14 14.25 -21.55
N PRO A 141 -17.17 14.04 -20.64
CA PRO A 141 -16.39 12.81 -20.62
C PRO A 141 -17.30 11.65 -20.20
N ILE A 142 -17.30 10.57 -20.98
CA ILE A 142 -18.00 9.34 -20.60
C ILE A 142 -16.98 8.42 -19.91
N PHE A 143 -17.16 8.21 -18.60
CA PHE A 143 -16.42 7.21 -17.84
C PHE A 143 -17.18 5.89 -17.92
N THR A 144 -16.54 4.85 -18.47
CA THR A 144 -17.10 3.50 -18.46
C THR A 144 -16.46 2.72 -17.31
N PHE A 145 -17.27 2.32 -16.34
CA PHE A 145 -16.84 1.48 -15.23
C PHE A 145 -17.14 0.02 -15.55
N ILE A 146 -16.12 -0.82 -15.53
CA ILE A 146 -16.28 -2.27 -15.73
C ILE A 146 -16.12 -2.92 -14.35
N PRO A 147 -17.15 -3.62 -13.83
CA PRO A 147 -17.00 -4.34 -12.56
C PRO A 147 -15.92 -5.41 -12.71
N VAL A 148 -15.05 -5.51 -11.71
CA VAL A 148 -14.00 -6.54 -11.67
C VAL A 148 -14.67 -7.90 -11.42
N ASN A 149 -15.04 -8.59 -12.49
CA ASN A 149 -15.74 -9.90 -12.43
C ASN A 149 -14.91 -11.04 -13.04
N ASP A 150 -13.67 -10.78 -13.46
CA ASP A 150 -12.82 -11.79 -14.10
C ASP A 150 -12.12 -12.67 -13.06
N GLU A 151 -12.05 -13.98 -13.33
CA GLU A 151 -11.44 -14.98 -12.44
C GLU A 151 -10.01 -14.63 -12.02
N THR A 152 -9.20 -14.10 -12.95
CA THR A 152 -7.81 -13.68 -12.68
C THR A 152 -7.73 -12.55 -11.64
N ASN A 153 -8.63 -11.57 -11.67
CA ASN A 153 -8.63 -10.46 -10.71
C ASN A 153 -9.20 -10.90 -9.36
N ALA A 154 -10.21 -11.78 -9.36
CA ALA A 154 -10.75 -12.36 -8.13
C ALA A 154 -9.70 -13.16 -7.36
N GLN A 155 -8.82 -13.89 -8.06
CA GLN A 155 -7.68 -14.57 -7.44
C GLN A 155 -6.66 -13.59 -6.84
N LEU A 156 -6.38 -12.46 -7.49
CA LEU A 156 -5.48 -11.43 -6.96
C LEU A 156 -6.00 -10.78 -5.67
N LEU A 157 -7.32 -10.66 -5.52
CA LEU A 157 -7.94 -10.15 -4.29
C LEU A 157 -7.83 -11.11 -3.10
N LEU A 158 -7.80 -12.42 -3.36
CA LEU A 158 -7.85 -13.48 -2.35
C LEU A 158 -6.48 -14.08 -2.01
N LYS A 159 -5.55 -14.09 -2.96
CA LYS A 159 -4.18 -14.56 -2.73
C LYS A 159 -3.45 -13.58 -1.79
N PRO A 160 -2.55 -14.09 -0.92
CA PRO A 160 -1.63 -13.24 -0.17
C PRO A 160 -0.88 -12.30 -1.10
N VAL A 161 -0.62 -11.08 -0.64
CA VAL A 161 0.17 -10.10 -1.40
C VAL A 161 1.58 -10.69 -1.63
N PRO A 162 2.09 -10.66 -2.88
CA PRO A 162 3.41 -11.20 -3.17
C PRO A 162 4.53 -10.52 -2.35
N PRO A 163 5.54 -11.27 -1.89
CA PRO A 163 6.71 -10.74 -1.20
C PRO A 163 7.49 -9.69 -2.00
N GLU A 164 7.50 -9.79 -3.32
CA GLU A 164 8.11 -8.84 -4.23
C GLU A 164 7.50 -7.44 -4.05
N THR A 165 6.19 -7.37 -3.89
CA THR A 165 5.49 -6.09 -3.64
C THR A 165 5.98 -5.47 -2.34
N PHE A 166 6.17 -6.25 -1.28
CA PHE A 166 6.73 -5.75 -0.03
C PHE A 166 8.17 -5.26 -0.23
N TYR A 167 9.00 -6.04 -0.92
CA TYR A 167 10.39 -5.69 -1.21
C TYR A 167 10.49 -4.37 -1.97
N PHE A 168 9.71 -4.20 -3.04
CA PHE A 168 9.74 -2.96 -3.84
C PHE A 168 9.22 -1.76 -3.06
N LEU A 169 8.20 -1.92 -2.21
CA LEU A 169 7.73 -0.83 -1.35
C LEU A 169 8.82 -0.45 -0.33
N TYR A 170 9.51 -1.42 0.24
CA TYR A 170 10.64 -1.15 1.15
C TYR A 170 11.76 -0.37 0.44
N GLU A 171 12.17 -0.81 -0.76
CA GLU A 171 13.19 -0.12 -1.57
C GLU A 171 12.76 1.29 -2.04
N GLN A 172 11.45 1.53 -2.19
CA GLN A 172 10.90 2.87 -2.46
C GLN A 172 10.98 3.82 -1.26
N GLY A 173 11.48 3.35 -0.11
CA GLY A 173 11.65 4.15 1.10
C GLY A 173 10.39 4.20 1.98
N TRP A 174 9.45 3.27 1.80
CA TRP A 174 8.33 3.15 2.73
C TRP A 174 8.81 2.70 4.11
N ARG A 175 8.14 3.23 5.12
CA ARG A 175 8.30 2.87 6.52
C ARG A 175 7.95 1.40 6.74
N VAL A 176 8.90 0.63 7.26
CA VAL A 176 8.75 -0.82 7.44
C VAL A 176 7.65 -1.18 8.43
N ASP A 177 7.42 -0.37 9.46
CA ASP A 177 6.29 -0.53 10.38
C ASP A 177 4.94 -0.36 9.68
N GLN A 178 4.81 0.60 8.76
CA GLN A 178 3.60 0.76 7.94
C GLN A 178 3.36 -0.48 7.06
N LEU A 179 4.42 -1.01 6.43
CA LEU A 179 4.35 -2.22 5.60
C LEU A 179 3.97 -3.45 6.44
N LEU A 180 4.62 -3.66 7.59
CA LEU A 180 4.34 -4.80 8.47
C LEU A 180 2.92 -4.73 9.03
N ARG A 181 2.50 -3.56 9.54
CA ARG A 181 1.16 -3.40 10.11
C ARG A 181 0.05 -3.60 9.08
N LEU A 182 0.25 -3.19 7.84
CA LEU A 182 -0.76 -3.35 6.80
C LEU A 182 -0.72 -4.74 6.15
N MET A 183 0.46 -5.18 5.71
CA MET A 183 0.61 -6.32 4.80
C MET A 183 0.81 -7.65 5.52
N VAL A 184 1.30 -7.67 6.77
CA VAL A 184 1.55 -8.92 7.51
C VAL A 184 0.34 -9.29 8.37
N ASP A 185 -0.12 -10.53 8.27
CA ASP A 185 -1.18 -11.13 9.09
C ASP A 185 -0.61 -11.61 10.42
N ARG A 186 0.51 -12.33 10.36
CA ARG A 186 1.15 -12.93 11.51
C ARG A 186 2.62 -13.25 11.22
N ILE A 187 3.39 -13.37 12.29
CA ILE A 187 4.77 -13.82 12.29
C ILE A 187 4.79 -15.24 12.86
N GLU A 188 5.34 -16.18 12.12
CA GLU A 188 5.53 -17.57 12.53
C GLU A 188 6.99 -17.77 12.92
N LEU A 189 7.21 -18.22 14.15
CA LEU A 189 8.53 -18.41 14.75
C LEU A 189 8.70 -19.90 15.05
N THR A 190 9.60 -20.53 14.32
CA THR A 190 9.94 -21.94 14.46
C THR A 190 11.22 -22.07 15.26
N ARG A 191 11.13 -22.63 16.46
CA ARG A 191 12.31 -22.99 17.26
C ARG A 191 12.55 -24.47 17.17
N PHE A 192 13.80 -24.85 16.92
CA PHE A 192 14.24 -26.24 16.95
C PHE A 192 15.41 -26.38 17.90
N THR A 193 15.31 -27.32 18.82
CA THR A 193 16.38 -27.66 19.76
C THR A 193 16.68 -29.14 19.67
N ASN A 194 17.96 -29.48 19.55
CA ASN A 194 18.41 -30.86 19.59
C ASN A 194 18.96 -31.13 21.00
N LYS A 195 18.25 -31.93 21.79
CA LYS A 195 18.67 -32.34 23.14
C LYS A 195 18.62 -33.85 23.22
N ASP A 196 19.74 -34.47 23.60
CA ASP A 196 19.85 -35.93 23.81
C ASP A 196 19.45 -36.79 22.60
N GLY A 197 19.64 -36.27 21.38
CA GLY A 197 19.25 -36.95 20.14
C GLY A 197 17.75 -36.87 19.82
N VAL A 198 16.97 -36.14 20.62
CA VAL A 198 15.55 -35.84 20.35
C VAL A 198 15.43 -34.40 19.84
N GLN A 199 14.91 -34.26 18.62
CA GLN A 199 14.59 -32.97 18.03
C GLN A 199 13.26 -32.48 18.59
N HIS A 200 13.30 -31.40 19.37
CA HIS A 200 12.10 -30.69 19.80
C HIS A 200 11.88 -29.49 18.88
N CYS A 201 10.71 -29.43 18.26
CA CYS A 201 10.32 -28.31 17.42
C CYS A 201 9.03 -27.67 17.94
N ALA A 202 9.03 -26.35 18.07
CA ALA A 202 7.88 -25.59 18.49
C ALA A 202 7.67 -24.41 17.53
N VAL A 203 6.48 -24.34 16.93
CA VAL A 203 6.05 -23.20 16.13
C VAL A 203 5.17 -22.30 17.00
N GLN A 204 5.56 -21.04 17.09
CA GLN A 204 4.81 -19.99 17.79
C GLN A 204 4.31 -18.97 16.78
N THR A 205 3.18 -18.36 17.06
CA THR A 205 2.54 -17.42 16.16
C THR A 205 2.27 -16.10 16.86
N ILE A 206 2.74 -15.02 16.27
CA ILE A 206 2.47 -13.65 16.70
C ILE A 206 1.49 -13.03 15.70
N ARG A 207 0.24 -12.81 16.09
CA ARG A 207 -0.80 -12.27 15.21
C ARG A 207 -0.86 -10.75 15.27
N ASN A 208 -0.97 -10.14 14.09
CA ASN A 208 -1.30 -8.74 13.93
C ASN A 208 -2.83 -8.55 13.96
N ALA A 209 -3.46 -8.84 15.11
CA ALA A 209 -4.90 -8.66 15.26
C ALA A 209 -5.20 -8.18 16.68
N PRO A 210 -5.85 -7.01 16.84
CA PRO A 210 -6.23 -6.56 18.17
C PRO A 210 -7.28 -7.51 18.77
N PRO A 211 -7.34 -7.63 20.11
CA PRO A 211 -8.34 -8.46 20.77
C PRO A 211 -9.75 -7.96 20.46
N THR A 212 -10.69 -8.91 20.37
CA THR A 212 -12.10 -8.59 20.15
C THR A 212 -12.65 -7.80 21.33
N VAL A 213 -13.34 -6.70 21.03
CA VAL A 213 -14.12 -5.96 22.01
C VAL A 213 -15.45 -6.67 22.22
N TYR A 214 -15.65 -7.22 23.41
CA TYR A 214 -16.95 -7.74 23.82
C TYR A 214 -17.84 -6.60 24.30
N LEU A 215 -19.15 -6.74 24.17
CA LEU A 215 -20.12 -5.80 24.74
C LEU A 215 -20.81 -6.46 25.92
N LYS A 216 -21.03 -5.69 26.98
CA LYS A 216 -21.89 -6.07 28.09
C LYS A 216 -23.36 -6.03 27.65
N SER A 217 -24.25 -6.55 28.50
CA SER A 217 -25.69 -6.57 28.23
C SER A 217 -26.32 -5.18 28.08
N ASP A 218 -25.67 -4.13 28.60
CA ASP A 218 -26.07 -2.73 28.47
C ASP A 218 -25.53 -2.06 27.17
N GLY A 219 -24.81 -2.80 26.33
CA GLY A 219 -24.20 -2.31 25.10
C GLY A 219 -22.89 -1.54 25.30
N THR A 220 -22.39 -1.43 26.54
CA THR A 220 -21.08 -0.84 26.81
C THR A 220 -19.95 -1.83 26.54
N PRO A 221 -18.73 -1.38 26.20
CA PRO A 221 -17.57 -2.27 26.04
C PRO A 221 -17.24 -3.02 27.34
N ASP A 222 -17.01 -4.31 27.21
CA ASP A 222 -16.46 -5.15 28.25
C ASP A 222 -14.93 -5.10 28.17
N LEU A 223 -14.32 -4.37 29.11
CA LEU A 223 -12.88 -4.12 29.18
C LEU A 223 -12.11 -5.26 29.86
N ASP A 224 -12.72 -6.45 29.95
CA ASP A 224 -12.07 -7.66 30.44
C ASP A 224 -11.22 -8.31 29.33
N TYR A 225 -10.09 -7.66 29.03
CA TYR A 225 -9.12 -8.15 28.03
C TYR A 225 -8.40 -9.44 28.47
N LEU A 226 -8.60 -9.89 29.70
CA LEU A 226 -8.08 -11.17 30.19
C LEU A 226 -8.91 -12.37 29.73
N ARG A 227 -10.04 -12.17 29.04
CA ARG A 227 -10.77 -13.26 28.37
C ARG A 227 -9.96 -13.95 27.30
N ASP A 228 -9.11 -13.19 26.59
CA ASP A 228 -8.17 -13.72 25.62
C ASP A 228 -6.77 -13.10 25.83
N PRO A 229 -6.06 -13.58 26.87
CA PRO A 229 -4.77 -13.02 27.26
C PRO A 229 -3.69 -13.30 26.20
N VAL A 230 -3.85 -14.38 25.42
CA VAL A 230 -2.90 -14.77 24.37
C VAL A 230 -2.98 -13.78 23.22
N THR A 231 -4.19 -13.43 22.76
CA THR A 231 -4.35 -12.45 21.66
C THR A 231 -3.84 -11.06 22.05
N LEU A 232 -4.14 -10.58 23.27
CA LEU A 232 -3.59 -9.30 23.74
C LEU A 232 -2.06 -9.32 23.77
N SER A 233 -1.47 -10.37 24.34
CA SER A 233 -0.03 -10.50 24.43
C SER A 233 0.64 -10.60 23.05
N SER A 234 0.02 -11.35 22.13
CA SER A 234 0.46 -11.51 20.74
C SER A 234 0.44 -10.17 19.99
N TYR A 235 -0.66 -9.42 20.10
CA TYR A 235 -0.80 -8.12 19.44
C TYR A 235 0.18 -7.08 19.99
N VAL A 236 0.34 -7.00 21.31
CA VAL A 236 1.34 -6.09 21.92
C VAL A 236 2.76 -6.48 21.51
N THR A 237 3.07 -7.77 21.46
CA THR A 237 4.38 -8.24 20.97
C THR A 237 4.60 -7.83 19.52
N PHE A 238 3.58 -7.95 18.66
CA PHE A 238 3.64 -7.52 17.26
C PHE A 238 3.96 -6.02 17.14
N LEU A 239 3.26 -5.15 17.90
CA LEU A 239 3.54 -3.71 17.91
C LEU A 239 4.96 -3.41 18.38
N ARG A 240 5.46 -4.10 19.41
CA ARG A 240 6.85 -3.93 19.89
C ARG A 240 7.87 -4.31 18.82
N ILE A 241 7.62 -5.40 18.08
CA ILE A 241 8.48 -5.79 16.95
C ILE A 241 8.50 -4.70 15.89
N ASN A 242 7.35 -4.15 15.50
CA ASN A 242 7.30 -3.09 14.49
C ASN A 242 8.08 -1.85 14.91
N ALA A 243 7.96 -1.44 16.17
CA ALA A 243 8.75 -0.32 16.72
C ALA A 243 10.26 -0.59 16.58
N VAL A 244 10.73 -1.78 16.98
CA VAL A 244 12.15 -2.16 16.85
C VAL A 244 12.59 -2.16 15.39
N VAL A 245 11.83 -2.80 14.50
CA VAL A 245 12.18 -2.91 13.07
C VAL A 245 12.21 -1.54 12.39
N TYR A 246 11.27 -0.65 12.71
CA TYR A 246 11.29 0.74 12.22
C TYR A 246 12.49 1.52 12.75
N TRP A 247 12.83 1.38 14.03
CA TRP A 247 14.02 2.01 14.58
C TRP A 247 15.31 1.53 13.90
N LEU A 248 15.41 0.23 13.63
CA LEU A 248 16.54 -0.34 12.90
C LEU A 248 16.61 0.18 11.46
N GLN A 249 15.47 0.35 10.78
CA GLN A 249 15.43 0.98 9.46
C GLN A 249 15.89 2.44 9.53
N LYS A 250 15.36 3.21 10.48
CA LYS A 250 15.67 4.64 10.67
C LYS A 250 17.16 4.90 10.91
N HIS A 251 17.83 3.99 11.61
CA HIS A 251 19.26 4.10 11.95
C HIS A 251 20.18 3.36 10.96
N GLY A 252 19.64 2.68 9.94
CA GLY A 252 20.43 1.98 8.92
C GLY A 252 20.99 0.62 9.34
N TYR A 253 20.46 0.03 10.42
CA TYR A 253 20.84 -1.30 10.91
C TYR A 253 20.04 -2.44 10.25
N LEU A 254 18.88 -2.13 9.66
CA LEU A 254 18.05 -3.11 8.95
C LEU A 254 18.31 -3.04 7.45
N LEU A 255 18.65 -4.18 6.86
CA LEU A 255 18.79 -4.34 5.41
C LEU A 255 17.83 -5.42 4.91
N LEU A 256 17.08 -5.12 3.85
CA LEU A 256 16.29 -6.11 3.14
C LEU A 256 17.06 -6.57 1.90
N ARG A 257 17.33 -7.87 1.78
CA ARG A 257 18.07 -8.46 0.66
C ARG A 257 17.15 -9.38 -0.14
N GLY A 258 17.02 -9.13 -1.43
CA GLY A 258 16.33 -10.02 -2.36
C GLY A 258 17.28 -11.06 -2.96
N GLN A 259 16.94 -12.34 -2.86
CA GLN A 259 17.68 -13.41 -3.53
C GLN A 259 16.72 -14.34 -4.29
N ASN A 260 17.08 -14.70 -5.51
CA ASN A 260 16.37 -15.73 -6.26
C ASN A 260 16.84 -17.09 -5.78
N ARG A 261 15.94 -17.84 -5.14
CA ARG A 261 16.22 -19.19 -4.63
C ARG A 261 15.54 -20.23 -5.51
N PHE A 262 16.28 -21.28 -5.86
CA PHE A 262 15.71 -22.41 -6.56
C PHE A 262 14.88 -23.30 -5.62
N VAL A 263 13.67 -23.62 -6.05
CA VAL A 263 12.69 -24.46 -5.36
C VAL A 263 12.34 -25.63 -6.27
N PRO A 264 12.75 -26.87 -5.94
CA PRO A 264 12.40 -28.03 -6.75
C PRO A 264 10.91 -28.34 -6.62
N TYR A 265 10.26 -28.79 -7.70
CA TYR A 265 8.85 -29.20 -7.66
C TYR A 265 8.63 -30.52 -6.91
N SER A 266 9.68 -31.33 -6.77
CA SER A 266 9.65 -32.59 -6.05
C SER A 266 10.66 -32.57 -4.91
N VAL A 267 10.18 -32.87 -3.70
CA VAL A 267 10.95 -32.80 -2.45
C VAL A 267 11.71 -34.11 -2.17
N ASP A 268 11.38 -35.19 -2.88
CA ASP A 268 11.99 -36.51 -2.66
C ASP A 268 13.42 -36.58 -3.22
N ILE A 269 14.37 -37.06 -2.41
CA ILE A 269 15.79 -37.29 -2.77
C ILE A 269 15.92 -38.27 -3.97
N GLY A 270 14.89 -39.08 -4.22
CA GLY A 270 14.79 -39.97 -5.37
C GLY A 270 14.36 -39.28 -6.68
N SER A 271 13.71 -38.13 -6.59
CA SER A 271 13.16 -37.39 -7.74
C SER A 271 14.23 -36.47 -8.35
N GLY A 272 14.38 -36.51 -9.67
CA GLY A 272 15.45 -35.82 -10.39
C GLY A 272 16.06 -36.70 -11.47
N VAL A 273 16.73 -36.06 -12.43
CA VAL A 273 17.44 -36.76 -13.50
C VAL A 273 18.90 -36.93 -13.07
N GLU A 274 19.46 -38.12 -13.23
CA GLU A 274 20.86 -38.40 -12.86
C GLU A 274 21.85 -37.43 -13.54
N GLU A 275 22.97 -37.12 -12.88
CA GLU A 275 24.00 -36.16 -13.35
C GLU A 275 24.52 -36.49 -14.76
N ASP A 276 24.59 -37.78 -15.11
CA ASP A 276 25.02 -38.28 -16.42
C ASP A 276 23.99 -38.06 -17.54
N LYS A 277 22.75 -37.69 -17.19
CA LYS A 277 21.64 -37.42 -18.11
C LYS A 277 21.23 -35.95 -18.01
N ALA A 278 22.17 -35.05 -18.26
CA ALA A 278 21.88 -33.62 -18.28
C ALA A 278 20.70 -33.28 -19.23
N PRO A 279 19.77 -32.40 -18.81
CA PRO A 279 18.60 -32.05 -19.60
C PRO A 279 19.02 -31.45 -20.94
N SER A 280 18.36 -31.89 -22.00
CA SER A 280 18.58 -31.41 -23.35
C SER A 280 18.18 -29.94 -23.50
N ALA A 281 18.71 -29.25 -24.53
CA ALA A 281 18.31 -27.88 -24.83
C ALA A 281 16.78 -27.72 -25.03
N GLN A 282 16.12 -28.75 -25.58
CA GLN A 282 14.66 -28.76 -25.77
C GLN A 282 13.91 -28.84 -24.43
N GLU A 283 14.41 -29.64 -23.48
CA GLU A 283 13.85 -29.73 -22.13
C GLU A 283 14.04 -28.44 -21.34
N ILE A 284 15.18 -27.76 -21.50
CA ILE A 284 15.44 -26.46 -20.87
C ILE A 284 14.48 -25.38 -21.43
N VAL A 285 14.30 -25.33 -22.75
CA VAL A 285 13.37 -24.37 -23.38
C VAL A 285 11.93 -24.64 -22.98
N SER A 286 11.50 -25.91 -22.97
CA SER A 286 10.14 -26.27 -22.55
C SER A 286 9.87 -26.04 -21.06
N ALA A 287 10.89 -26.19 -20.20
CA ALA A 287 10.81 -25.79 -18.79
C ALA A 287 10.63 -24.28 -18.66
N SER A 288 11.44 -23.49 -19.37
CA SER A 288 11.36 -22.02 -19.33
C SER A 288 10.00 -21.49 -19.80
N GLN A 289 9.38 -22.10 -20.82
CA GLN A 289 8.02 -21.76 -21.27
C GLN A 289 6.94 -21.97 -20.19
N LYS A 290 7.23 -22.77 -19.16
CA LYS A 290 6.35 -23.02 -18.02
C LYS A 290 6.82 -22.31 -16.74
N ASN A 291 7.71 -21.31 -16.85
CA ASN A 291 8.37 -20.64 -15.72
C ASN A 291 9.18 -21.59 -14.81
N ALA A 292 9.62 -22.73 -15.35
CA ALA A 292 10.45 -23.70 -14.66
C ALA A 292 11.91 -23.60 -15.10
N VAL A 293 12.83 -23.99 -14.21
CA VAL A 293 14.27 -23.99 -14.41
C VAL A 293 14.83 -25.33 -13.99
N TRP A 294 15.84 -25.81 -14.71
CA TRP A 294 16.65 -26.95 -14.28
C TRP A 294 17.86 -26.43 -13.49
N GLU A 295 18.08 -26.97 -12.29
CA GLU A 295 19.25 -26.67 -11.48
C GLU A 295 19.97 -27.96 -11.08
N HIS A 296 21.31 -27.93 -11.13
CA HIS A 296 22.13 -29.08 -10.77
C HIS A 296 22.37 -29.10 -9.27
N ASP A 297 21.83 -30.10 -8.59
CA ASP A 297 22.13 -30.38 -7.20
C ASP A 297 23.44 -31.17 -7.09
N VAL A 298 24.52 -30.42 -6.83
CA VAL A 298 25.88 -30.94 -6.68
C VAL A 298 26.00 -31.97 -5.54
N LYS A 299 25.15 -31.89 -4.51
CA LYS A 299 25.24 -32.80 -3.35
C LYS A 299 24.69 -34.18 -3.69
N ASN A 300 23.54 -34.21 -4.35
CA ASN A 300 22.85 -35.44 -4.72
C ASN A 300 23.20 -35.93 -6.13
N LYS A 301 24.03 -35.17 -6.88
CA LYS A 301 24.43 -35.47 -8.26
C LYS A 301 23.24 -35.69 -9.18
N LYS A 302 22.29 -34.76 -9.12
CA LYS A 302 21.05 -34.83 -9.90
C LYS A 302 20.67 -33.46 -10.45
N TRP A 303 20.04 -33.46 -11.61
CA TRP A 303 19.32 -32.33 -12.15
C TRP A 303 17.90 -32.32 -11.60
N LEU A 304 17.52 -31.20 -11.00
CA LEU A 304 16.20 -30.99 -10.44
C LEU A 304 15.44 -29.98 -11.29
N LEU A 305 14.17 -30.26 -11.56
CA LEU A 305 13.24 -29.32 -12.17
C LEU A 305 12.51 -28.57 -11.05
N GLY A 306 12.46 -27.26 -11.16
CA GLY A 306 11.83 -26.42 -10.17
C GLY A 306 11.56 -25.03 -10.70
N GLU A 307 11.37 -24.09 -9.81
CA GLU A 307 11.19 -22.68 -10.12
C GLU A 307 12.17 -21.82 -9.32
N LYS A 308 12.49 -20.63 -9.83
CA LYS A 308 13.23 -19.63 -9.07
C LYS A 308 12.22 -18.72 -8.40
N VAL A 309 12.16 -18.78 -7.08
CA VAL A 309 11.28 -17.94 -6.26
C VAL A 309 12.11 -16.81 -5.67
N PHE A 310 11.60 -15.59 -5.74
CA PHE A 310 12.25 -14.43 -5.15
C PHE A 310 11.94 -14.38 -3.65
N THR A 311 12.96 -14.60 -2.83
CA THR A 311 12.80 -14.61 -1.37
C THR A 311 13.51 -13.39 -0.77
N PRO A 312 12.76 -12.35 -0.36
CA PRO A 312 13.34 -11.24 0.38
C PRO A 312 13.56 -11.63 1.85
N MET A 313 14.73 -11.25 2.38
CA MET A 313 15.17 -11.59 3.72
C MET A 313 15.76 -10.38 4.44
N PHE A 314 15.31 -10.15 5.67
CA PHE A 314 15.89 -9.13 6.52
C PHE A 314 17.22 -9.60 7.11
N SER A 315 18.18 -8.69 7.17
CA SER A 315 19.49 -8.91 7.77
C SER A 315 19.89 -7.68 8.59
N LEU A 316 20.60 -7.92 9.70
CA LEU A 316 21.07 -6.87 10.60
C LEU A 316 22.53 -6.50 10.32
N TYR A 317 22.86 -5.25 10.58
CA TYR A 317 24.19 -4.64 10.52
C TYR A 317 24.41 -3.81 11.81
N PRO A 318 25.64 -3.56 12.29
CA PRO A 318 26.94 -4.03 11.82
C PRO A 318 27.17 -5.52 12.04
N LEU A 319 28.05 -6.10 11.23
CA LEU A 319 28.52 -7.47 11.41
C LEU A 319 29.83 -7.45 12.19
N HIS A 320 29.96 -8.32 13.20
CA HIS A 320 31.22 -8.59 13.87
C HIS A 320 31.70 -10.01 13.57
N SER A 321 33.00 -10.24 13.75
CA SER A 321 33.59 -11.57 13.60
C SER A 321 33.39 -12.37 14.88
N GLU A 322 32.72 -13.50 14.78
CA GLU A 322 32.66 -14.50 15.85
C GLU A 322 33.33 -15.78 15.33
N GLY A 323 34.61 -15.96 15.65
CA GLY A 323 35.43 -17.01 15.06
C GLY A 323 35.62 -16.81 13.55
N THR A 324 35.16 -17.77 12.74
CA THR A 324 35.22 -17.72 11.26
C THR A 324 33.94 -17.20 10.61
N THR A 325 32.90 -16.92 11.39
CA THR A 325 31.58 -16.49 10.90
C THR A 325 31.34 -15.01 11.22
N LEU A 326 30.71 -14.30 10.28
CA LEU A 326 30.22 -12.94 10.50
C LEU A 326 28.80 -13.00 11.02
N VAL A 327 28.54 -12.38 12.17
CA VAL A 327 27.24 -12.39 12.85
C VAL A 327 26.85 -10.95 13.18
N PRO A 328 25.56 -10.58 13.14
CA PRO A 328 25.16 -9.23 13.52
C PRO A 328 25.43 -8.93 15.00
N ASP A 329 25.89 -7.71 15.29
CA ASP A 329 26.15 -7.24 16.66
C ASP A 329 24.85 -6.89 17.40
N GLY A 330 24.15 -7.91 17.87
CA GLY A 330 22.90 -7.75 18.58
C GLY A 330 23.06 -6.98 19.91
N GLN A 331 24.21 -7.07 20.58
CA GLN A 331 24.45 -6.40 21.85
C GLN A 331 24.62 -4.89 21.67
N GLN A 332 25.41 -4.47 20.69
CA GLN A 332 25.54 -3.04 20.37
C GLN A 332 24.17 -2.43 20.03
N ILE A 333 23.39 -3.10 19.19
CA ILE A 333 22.06 -2.67 18.80
C ILE A 333 21.13 -2.57 20.02
N GLU A 334 21.16 -3.56 20.91
CA GLU A 334 20.37 -3.57 22.14
C GLU A 334 20.70 -2.36 23.02
N ASP A 335 21.98 -2.09 23.26
CA ASP A 335 22.43 -0.96 24.07
C ASP A 335 22.00 0.38 23.48
N GLU A 336 22.08 0.55 22.16
CA GLU A 336 21.64 1.78 21.49
C GLU A 336 20.13 1.98 21.60
N ILE A 337 19.33 0.93 21.39
CA ILE A 337 17.86 0.99 21.57
C ILE A 337 17.50 1.34 23.01
N LEU A 338 18.18 0.73 24.00
CA LEU A 338 17.95 1.01 25.41
C LEU A 338 18.42 2.42 25.80
N ASN A 339 19.28 3.08 25.03
CA ASN A 339 19.68 4.47 25.31
C ASN A 339 18.77 5.50 24.62
N ASP A 340 17.94 5.08 23.67
CA ASP A 340 17.01 5.96 22.95
C ASP A 340 15.78 6.33 23.81
N PRO A 341 15.47 7.63 23.99
CA PRO A 341 14.30 8.08 24.74
C PRO A 341 12.95 7.67 24.12
N ASP A 342 12.87 7.50 22.79
CA ASP A 342 11.65 7.12 22.07
C ASP A 342 11.33 5.62 22.22
N MET A 343 12.31 4.82 22.70
CA MET A 343 12.22 3.39 22.95
C MET A 343 12.24 3.00 24.43
N LYS A 344 12.07 3.97 25.33
CA LYS A 344 12.12 3.75 26.80
C LYS A 344 11.18 2.64 27.29
N GLU A 345 10.04 2.41 26.63
CA GLU A 345 9.09 1.35 26.96
C GLU A 345 9.66 -0.06 26.73
N LEU A 346 10.63 -0.20 25.82
CA LEU A 346 11.30 -1.49 25.55
C LEU A 346 12.25 -1.91 26.67
N LYS A 347 12.66 -0.99 27.56
CA LYS A 347 13.44 -1.30 28.78
C LYS A 347 12.68 -2.22 29.73
N GLN A 348 11.35 -2.22 29.65
CA GLN A 348 10.52 -3.06 30.50
C GLN A 348 10.41 -4.47 29.92
N GLY A 349 11.11 -5.40 30.56
CA GLY A 349 11.05 -6.84 30.31
C GLY A 349 12.07 -7.36 29.29
N ALA A 350 12.31 -8.67 29.32
CA ALA A 350 13.34 -9.36 28.53
C ALA A 350 13.00 -9.52 27.02
N ALA A 351 12.05 -8.72 26.52
CA ALA A 351 11.46 -8.87 25.21
C ALA A 351 12.34 -8.38 24.08
N LEU A 352 13.11 -7.31 24.31
CA LEU A 352 13.97 -6.71 23.29
C LEU A 352 15.03 -7.72 22.83
N GLN A 353 15.72 -8.36 23.78
CA GLN A 353 16.73 -9.36 23.49
C GLN A 353 16.18 -10.53 22.68
N ASP A 354 15.01 -11.08 23.03
CA ASP A 354 14.42 -12.20 22.30
C ASP A 354 13.98 -11.76 20.89
N VAL A 355 13.47 -10.53 20.74
CA VAL A 355 13.13 -9.94 19.43
C VAL A 355 14.38 -9.75 18.58
N LEU A 356 15.47 -9.22 19.15
CA LEU A 356 16.75 -9.05 18.46
C LEU A 356 17.36 -10.40 18.08
N GLU A 357 17.31 -11.42 18.95
CA GLU A 357 17.75 -12.78 18.63
C GLU A 357 16.97 -13.38 17.46
N SER A 358 15.68 -13.03 17.33
CA SER A 358 14.89 -13.41 16.16
C SER A 358 15.36 -12.69 14.90
N LEU A 359 15.74 -11.42 15.03
CA LEU A 359 16.17 -10.55 13.94
C LEU A 359 17.57 -10.88 13.45
N THR A 360 18.45 -11.38 14.31
CA THR A 360 19.82 -11.78 13.93
C THR A 360 19.84 -12.98 13.01
N VAL A 361 18.89 -13.92 13.14
CA VAL A 361 18.78 -15.08 12.23
C VAL A 361 18.17 -14.70 10.87
N GLY A 362 17.53 -13.53 10.79
CA GLY A 362 16.87 -13.01 9.60
C GLY A 362 15.42 -13.49 9.49
N PHE A 363 14.56 -12.60 9.00
CA PHE A 363 13.14 -12.87 8.74
C PHE A 363 12.93 -13.05 7.24
N SER A 364 12.33 -14.18 6.84
CA SER A 364 11.88 -14.36 5.46
C SER A 364 10.41 -13.93 5.32
N ILE A 365 10.09 -13.27 4.20
CA ILE A 365 8.71 -12.89 3.86
C ILE A 365 7.95 -14.04 3.21
N GLU A 366 8.67 -15.02 2.66
CA GLU A 366 8.10 -16.28 2.22
C GLU A 366 8.38 -17.39 3.21
N GLY A 367 7.47 -18.37 3.21
CA GLY A 367 7.71 -19.63 3.88
C GLY A 367 9.00 -20.18 3.29
N ASN A 368 9.87 -20.75 4.11
CA ASN A 368 11.02 -21.46 3.60
C ASN A 368 10.47 -22.54 2.65
N THR A 369 10.56 -22.30 1.34
CA THR A 369 10.10 -23.20 0.28
C THR A 369 10.88 -24.52 0.27
N ARG A 370 11.90 -24.65 1.14
CA ARG A 370 12.23 -25.92 1.76
C ARG A 370 11.14 -26.32 2.73
N GLN A 371 10.22 -27.10 2.23
CA GLN A 371 9.55 -28.17 2.95
C GLN A 371 10.53 -29.28 3.39
N GLU A 372 11.74 -28.92 3.82
CA GLU A 372 12.29 -29.56 5.01
C GLU A 372 11.78 -28.65 6.13
N ASP A 373 10.67 -29.04 6.77
CA ASP A 373 10.37 -28.52 8.10
C ASP A 373 11.71 -28.42 8.83
N LEU A 374 12.08 -27.27 9.38
CA LEU A 374 13.29 -27.19 10.21
C LEU A 374 13.17 -28.18 11.39
N CYS A 375 11.94 -28.55 11.74
CA CYS A 375 11.55 -29.66 12.61
C CYS A 375 11.89 -31.08 12.09
N ASN A 376 12.05 -31.25 10.78
CA ASN A 376 12.45 -32.46 10.08
C ASN A 376 13.92 -32.45 9.62
N SER A 377 14.60 -31.29 9.69
CA SER A 377 16.03 -31.21 9.33
C SER A 377 16.90 -31.87 10.40
N THR A 378 17.83 -32.73 10.01
CA THR A 378 18.78 -33.43 10.91
C THR A 378 19.89 -32.52 11.46
N SER A 379 19.67 -31.21 11.52
CA SER A 379 20.66 -30.25 12.01
C SER A 379 20.98 -30.52 13.49
N GLU A 380 22.26 -30.75 13.79
CA GLU A 380 22.77 -30.89 15.17
C GLU A 380 22.71 -29.58 15.96
N LYS A 381 22.59 -28.43 15.27
CA LYS A 381 22.55 -27.10 15.90
C LYS A 381 21.13 -26.70 16.23
N SER A 382 20.91 -26.14 17.42
CA SER A 382 19.65 -25.48 17.77
C SER A 382 19.54 -24.13 17.07
N GLY A 383 18.34 -23.70 16.68
CA GLY A 383 18.13 -22.44 16.00
C GLY A 383 16.68 -21.95 16.02
N VAL A 384 16.50 -20.72 15.51
CA VAL A 384 15.20 -20.05 15.38
C VAL A 384 15.04 -19.62 13.93
N SER A 385 13.86 -19.82 13.34
CA SER A 385 13.51 -19.28 12.03
C SER A 385 12.25 -18.46 12.16
N ALA A 386 12.19 -17.31 11.49
CA ALA A 386 11.03 -16.44 11.53
C ALA A 386 10.50 -16.18 10.11
N HIS A 387 9.19 -16.31 9.96
CA HIS A 387 8.47 -16.20 8.69
C HIS A 387 7.33 -15.19 8.82
N LEU A 388 7.25 -14.23 7.89
CA LEU A 388 6.14 -13.27 7.81
C LEU A 388 5.05 -13.82 6.90
N VAL A 389 3.86 -14.07 7.46
CA VAL A 389 2.71 -14.47 6.65
C VAL A 389 1.98 -13.24 6.15
N MET A 390 1.92 -13.08 4.83
CA MET A 390 1.28 -11.95 4.17
C MET A 390 -0.25 -12.06 4.15
N ARG A 391 -0.94 -10.92 4.27
CA ARG A 391 -2.38 -10.78 4.05
C ARG A 391 -2.70 -10.77 2.56
N SER A 392 -3.92 -11.12 2.21
CA SER A 392 -4.48 -10.79 0.90
C SER A 392 -4.88 -9.32 0.81
N LEU A 393 -5.19 -8.83 -0.39
CA LEU A 393 -5.64 -7.44 -0.59
C LEU A 393 -6.95 -7.15 0.16
N ILE A 394 -7.91 -8.07 0.15
CA ILE A 394 -9.12 -7.92 0.98
C ILE A 394 -8.77 -8.00 2.47
N GLY A 395 -7.85 -8.88 2.84
CA GLY A 395 -7.41 -9.07 4.23
C GLY A 395 -6.77 -7.82 4.83
N LEU A 396 -5.90 -7.13 4.08
CA LEU A 396 -5.27 -5.88 4.54
C LEU A 396 -6.27 -4.72 4.63
N MET A 397 -7.22 -4.62 3.68
CA MET A 397 -8.28 -3.61 3.74
C MET A 397 -9.21 -3.86 4.94
N ALA A 398 -9.53 -5.12 5.24
CA ALA A 398 -10.36 -5.48 6.38
C ALA A 398 -9.66 -5.15 7.71
N ALA A 399 -8.36 -5.45 7.82
CA ALA A 399 -7.56 -5.07 8.98
C ALA A 399 -7.56 -3.56 9.19
N ALA A 400 -7.26 -2.78 8.13
CA ALA A 400 -7.29 -1.32 8.18
C ALA A 400 -8.66 -0.76 8.57
N ALA A 401 -9.74 -1.37 8.09
CA ALA A 401 -11.10 -0.91 8.39
C ALA A 401 -11.56 -1.23 9.81
N GLN A 402 -11.05 -2.29 10.44
CA GLN A 402 -11.61 -2.83 11.69
C GLN A 402 -10.74 -2.56 12.92
N GLU A 403 -9.46 -2.23 12.76
CA GLU A 403 -8.52 -2.08 13.89
C GLU A 403 -8.79 -0.84 14.77
N GLN A 404 -9.31 0.27 14.21
CA GLN A 404 -9.42 1.55 14.93
C GLN A 404 -10.12 1.42 16.30
N VAL A 405 -11.30 0.80 16.32
CA VAL A 405 -12.13 0.68 17.54
C VAL A 405 -11.46 -0.13 18.66
N PRO A 406 -11.07 -1.40 18.43
CA PRO A 406 -10.44 -2.19 19.48
C PRO A 406 -9.10 -1.58 19.94
N TYR A 407 -8.37 -0.93 19.03
CA TYR A 407 -7.13 -0.23 19.37
C TYR A 407 -7.36 0.96 20.31
N GLU A 408 -8.28 1.85 19.97
CA GLU A 408 -8.60 3.03 20.80
C GLU A 408 -9.10 2.62 22.19
N MET A 409 -9.86 1.52 22.28
CA MET A 409 -10.28 0.99 23.58
C MET A 409 -9.13 0.44 24.41
N LEU A 410 -8.13 -0.23 23.80
CA LEU A 410 -6.91 -0.64 24.49
C LEU A 410 -6.14 0.57 25.04
N LEU A 411 -6.01 1.62 24.22
CA LEU A 411 -5.34 2.85 24.62
C LEU A 411 -6.06 3.54 25.78
N HIS A 412 -7.40 3.57 25.77
CA HIS A 412 -8.21 4.18 26.82
C HIS A 412 -8.23 3.38 28.13
N SER A 413 -8.37 2.05 28.04
CA SER A 413 -8.48 1.16 29.21
C SER A 413 -7.13 0.83 29.85
N ASN A 414 -6.06 0.89 29.06
CA ASN A 414 -4.68 0.61 29.48
C ASN A 414 -4.53 -0.68 30.33
N PRO A 415 -4.94 -1.84 29.81
CA PRO A 415 -4.95 -3.09 30.57
C PRO A 415 -3.52 -3.58 30.85
N THR A 416 -3.38 -4.43 31.86
CA THR A 416 -2.13 -5.17 32.10
C THR A 416 -1.89 -6.18 30.98
N VAL A 417 -0.68 -6.20 30.43
CA VAL A 417 -0.30 -7.08 29.32
C VAL A 417 0.24 -8.40 29.87
N PRO A 418 -0.35 -9.55 29.49
CA PRO A 418 0.18 -10.85 29.86
C PRO A 418 1.56 -11.10 29.23
N PRO A 419 2.45 -11.84 29.91
CA PRO A 419 3.79 -12.14 29.38
C PRO A 419 3.69 -12.90 28.05
N SER A 420 4.51 -12.49 27.08
CA SER A 420 4.52 -13.12 25.76
C SER A 420 4.90 -14.58 25.85
N THR A 421 4.15 -15.44 25.18
CA THR A 421 4.52 -16.86 24.96
C THR A 421 5.81 -16.98 24.15
N TYR A 422 6.25 -15.88 23.53
CA TYR A 422 7.51 -15.78 22.84
C TYR A 422 8.72 -15.91 23.75
N PHE A 423 8.63 -15.48 25.00
CA PHE A 423 9.80 -15.50 25.88
C PHE A 423 10.06 -16.90 26.43
N SER A 424 11.33 -17.16 26.76
CA SER A 424 11.70 -18.37 27.49
C SER A 424 10.88 -18.51 28.78
N GLN A 425 10.66 -19.74 29.25
CA GLN A 425 9.82 -19.95 30.44
C GLN A 425 10.27 -19.13 31.65
N ALA A 426 11.59 -19.07 31.92
CA ALA A 426 12.14 -18.26 33.00
C ALA A 426 11.81 -16.77 32.84
N LYS A 427 11.98 -16.21 31.62
CA LYS A 427 11.65 -14.81 31.32
C LYS A 427 10.15 -14.54 31.47
N ARG A 428 9.28 -15.49 31.11
CA ARG A 428 7.82 -15.39 31.30
C ARG A 428 7.43 -15.34 32.77
N GLU A 429 8.03 -16.20 33.59
CA GLU A 429 7.79 -16.24 35.04
C GLU A 429 8.25 -14.96 35.72
N GLU A 430 9.36 -14.38 35.28
CA GLU A 430 9.82 -13.08 35.76
C GLU A 430 8.89 -11.93 35.34
N ALA A 431 8.53 -11.87 34.05
CA ALA A 431 7.61 -10.86 33.53
C ALA A 431 6.21 -10.95 34.17
N ALA A 432 5.78 -12.15 34.60
CA ALA A 432 4.52 -12.35 35.31
C ALA A 432 4.50 -11.71 36.72
N LYS A 433 5.66 -11.46 37.35
CA LYS A 433 5.72 -10.84 38.68
C LYS A 433 5.29 -9.38 38.68
N ASN A 434 5.56 -8.66 37.59
CA ASN A 434 5.20 -7.25 37.44
C ASN A 434 4.80 -6.96 35.98
N PRO A 435 3.56 -7.30 35.57
CA PRO A 435 3.12 -7.11 34.20
C PRO A 435 2.98 -5.63 33.86
N ALA A 436 3.65 -5.20 32.78
CA ALA A 436 3.52 -3.84 32.26
C ALA A 436 2.08 -3.58 31.76
N ARG A 437 1.63 -2.34 31.86
CA ARG A 437 0.37 -1.92 31.23
C ARG A 437 0.58 -1.62 29.75
N PHE A 438 -0.48 -1.62 28.97
CA PHE A 438 -0.44 -1.42 27.51
C PHE A 438 0.40 -0.21 27.10
N ILE A 439 0.16 0.96 27.70
CA ILE A 439 0.91 2.19 27.39
C ILE A 439 2.39 2.02 27.74
N ASP A 440 2.71 1.41 28.87
CA ASP A 440 4.10 1.22 29.32
C ASP A 440 4.84 0.13 28.54
N ALA A 441 4.09 -0.75 27.85
CA ALA A 441 4.63 -1.85 27.06
C ALA A 441 4.84 -1.51 25.57
N VAL A 442 4.05 -0.57 25.02
CA VAL A 442 4.07 -0.21 23.59
C VAL A 442 4.79 1.14 23.41
N PRO A 443 5.87 1.20 22.60
CA PRO A 443 6.57 2.44 22.28
C PRO A 443 5.67 3.50 21.66
N SER A 444 5.96 4.78 21.93
CA SER A 444 5.11 5.90 21.53
C SER A 444 4.84 5.99 20.02
N VAL A 445 5.80 5.58 19.19
CA VAL A 445 5.66 5.53 17.73
C VAL A 445 4.57 4.57 17.25
N GLU A 446 4.28 3.52 18.03
CA GLU A 446 3.24 2.53 17.71
C GLU A 446 1.92 2.77 18.46
N ARG A 447 1.79 3.89 19.21
CA ARG A 447 0.58 4.26 19.97
C ARG A 447 -0.52 4.89 19.13
N ILE A 448 -0.69 4.39 17.90
CA ILE A 448 -1.68 4.87 16.94
C ILE A 448 -2.33 3.67 16.24
N PRO A 449 -3.63 3.74 15.89
CA PRO A 449 -4.29 2.68 15.14
C PRO A 449 -3.77 2.61 13.70
N LEU A 450 -3.92 1.45 13.06
CA LEU A 450 -3.46 1.20 11.68
C LEU A 450 -4.01 2.23 10.69
N LEU A 451 -5.30 2.52 10.76
CA LEU A 451 -5.96 3.55 9.98
C LEU A 451 -7.09 4.17 10.80
N ARG A 452 -7.24 5.49 10.73
CA ARG A 452 -8.37 6.21 11.33
C ARG A 452 -9.37 6.56 10.23
N LEU A 453 -10.53 5.94 10.29
CA LEU A 453 -11.64 6.16 9.38
C LEU A 453 -12.66 7.18 9.92
N ARG A 454 -12.74 7.28 11.24
CA ARG A 454 -13.64 8.19 11.96
C ARG A 454 -12.81 9.17 12.75
N GLY A 455 -12.96 10.45 12.43
CA GLY A 455 -12.18 11.50 13.06
C GLY A 455 -12.74 11.97 14.40
N VAL A 456 -11.91 12.69 15.14
CA VAL A 456 -12.27 13.42 16.37
C VAL A 456 -12.43 14.91 16.01
N VAL A 457 -13.14 15.69 16.84
CA VAL A 457 -13.32 17.15 16.64
C VAL A 457 -11.98 17.90 16.49
N GLN A 458 -10.85 17.29 16.86
CA GLN A 458 -9.52 17.89 16.81
C GLN A 458 -8.81 17.77 15.44
N ASP A 459 -9.32 16.98 14.47
CA ASP A 459 -8.68 16.83 13.14
C ASP A 459 -9.04 17.97 12.15
N ILE A 460 -9.51 19.13 12.63
CA ILE A 460 -10.07 20.20 11.79
C ILE A 460 -8.99 21.00 11.04
N ASP A 461 -7.73 20.96 11.50
CA ASP A 461 -6.67 21.83 10.98
C ASP A 461 -6.10 21.41 9.61
N PHE A 462 -6.30 20.15 9.18
CA PHE A 462 -5.91 19.68 7.85
C PHE A 462 -7.12 19.23 7.02
N PRO A 463 -7.26 19.68 5.76
CA PRO A 463 -8.35 19.22 4.92
C PRO A 463 -8.22 17.71 4.67
N PRO A 464 -9.29 16.92 4.83
CA PRO A 464 -9.23 15.48 4.62
C PRO A 464 -8.82 15.16 3.17
N VAL A 465 -8.10 14.05 2.96
CA VAL A 465 -7.79 13.55 1.60
C VAL A 465 -9.08 13.23 0.85
N VAL A 466 -10.00 12.58 1.57
CA VAL A 466 -11.30 12.16 1.07
C VAL A 466 -12.26 12.01 2.24
N GLU A 467 -13.53 12.33 1.99
CA GLU A 467 -14.62 12.19 2.96
C GLU A 467 -15.91 11.71 2.30
N LEU A 468 -16.69 10.89 3.02
CA LEU A 468 -18.00 10.43 2.59
C LEU A 468 -18.89 10.06 3.77
N LYS A 469 -20.20 10.01 3.53
CA LYS A 469 -21.17 9.49 4.49
C LYS A 469 -21.58 8.07 4.10
N TYR A 470 -21.58 7.15 5.05
CA TYR A 470 -22.05 5.78 4.86
C TYR A 470 -22.80 5.30 6.10
N ARG A 471 -24.01 4.76 5.90
CA ARG A 471 -24.91 4.30 6.99
C ARG A 471 -25.09 5.32 8.13
N GLY A 472 -25.17 6.61 7.79
CA GLY A 472 -25.35 7.70 8.76
C GLY A 472 -24.11 8.08 9.57
N LYS A 473 -22.95 7.47 9.28
CA LYS A 473 -21.65 7.84 9.86
C LYS A 473 -20.82 8.61 8.84
N ASP A 474 -20.00 9.53 9.34
CA ASP A 474 -19.07 10.31 8.54
C ASP A 474 -17.70 9.65 8.56
N TYR A 475 -17.22 9.28 7.37
CA TYR A 475 -15.92 8.66 7.13
C TYR A 475 -15.01 9.69 6.49
N ARG A 476 -13.77 9.79 6.98
CA ARG A 476 -12.77 10.68 6.40
C ARG A 476 -11.35 10.17 6.65
N ILE A 477 -10.45 10.50 5.73
CA ILE A 477 -9.02 10.29 5.90
C ILE A 477 -8.38 11.62 6.24
N ALA A 478 -8.01 11.79 7.50
CA ALA A 478 -7.34 12.98 8.03
C ALA A 478 -6.34 12.57 9.11
N ASP A 479 -5.23 13.30 9.22
CA ASP A 479 -4.28 13.13 10.31
C ASP A 479 -4.67 13.99 11.52
N GLU A 480 -4.31 13.52 12.70
CA GLU A 480 -4.45 14.31 13.92
C GLU A 480 -3.35 15.37 13.98
N LYS A 481 -3.68 16.49 14.64
CA LYS A 481 -2.72 17.57 14.86
C LYS A 481 -1.53 17.07 15.67
N SER A 482 -0.35 17.15 15.07
CA SER A 482 0.93 16.80 15.67
C SER A 482 1.95 17.91 15.43
N GLY A 483 3.05 17.90 16.19
CA GLY A 483 4.16 18.81 15.96
C GLY A 483 4.79 18.56 14.59
N VAL A 484 5.25 19.62 13.91
CA VAL A 484 5.93 19.46 12.62
C VAL A 484 7.19 18.62 12.81
N GLY A 485 7.37 17.59 11.97
CA GLY A 485 8.53 16.71 12.01
C GLY A 485 8.44 15.55 13.00
N THR A 486 7.29 15.34 13.67
CA THR A 486 7.07 14.09 14.42
C THR A 486 6.94 12.91 13.47
N ASP A 487 7.49 11.76 13.81
CA ASP A 487 7.49 10.54 12.97
C ASP A 487 6.09 10.22 12.41
N ASN A 488 5.02 10.41 13.21
CA ASN A 488 3.66 10.03 12.84
C ASN A 488 2.79 11.17 12.26
N GLN A 489 3.42 12.27 11.81
CA GLN A 489 2.70 13.47 11.36
C GLN A 489 1.69 13.20 10.24
N TYR A 490 2.02 12.31 9.29
CA TYR A 490 1.21 11.99 8.12
C TYR A 490 0.75 10.53 8.07
N TRP A 491 0.73 9.86 9.23
CA TRP A 491 0.49 8.42 9.30
C TRP A 491 -0.79 7.97 8.59
N ASN A 492 -1.92 8.63 8.84
CA ASN A 492 -3.19 8.19 8.30
C ASN A 492 -3.25 8.38 6.78
N ARG A 493 -2.63 9.45 6.27
CA ARG A 493 -2.47 9.68 4.82
C ARG A 493 -1.55 8.67 4.17
N ASP A 494 -0.41 8.36 4.79
CA ASP A 494 0.55 7.40 4.25
C ASP A 494 -0.05 6.00 4.19
N MET A 495 -0.75 5.58 5.25
CA MET A 495 -1.46 4.29 5.28
C MET A 495 -2.56 4.23 4.22
N PHE A 496 -3.34 5.30 4.05
CA PHE A 496 -4.35 5.37 3.00
C PHE A 496 -3.73 5.35 1.60
N ARG A 497 -2.62 6.08 1.38
CA ARG A 497 -1.86 6.09 0.12
C ARG A 497 -1.32 4.70 -0.20
N LEU A 498 -0.85 3.96 0.81
CA LEU A 498 -0.36 2.60 0.65
C LEU A 498 -1.49 1.64 0.23
N ILE A 499 -2.66 1.74 0.88
CA ILE A 499 -3.84 0.96 0.51
C ILE A 499 -4.29 1.30 -0.92
N ASP A 500 -4.40 2.58 -1.25
CA ASP A 500 -4.79 3.04 -2.60
C ASP A 500 -3.81 2.52 -3.66
N GLN A 501 -2.50 2.65 -3.42
CA GLN A 501 -1.45 2.11 -4.30
C GLN A 501 -1.57 0.59 -4.49
N LEU A 502 -1.80 -0.18 -3.43
CA LEU A 502 -1.99 -1.64 -3.51
C LEU A 502 -3.28 -2.02 -4.23
N THR A 503 -4.39 -1.31 -4.00
CA THR A 503 -5.67 -1.56 -4.67
C THR A 503 -5.63 -1.19 -6.15
N SER A 504 -4.84 -0.18 -6.53
CA SER A 504 -4.68 0.24 -7.92
C SER A 504 -4.13 -0.86 -8.82
N GLN A 505 -3.34 -1.80 -8.27
CA GLN A 505 -2.79 -2.93 -9.03
C GLN A 505 -3.88 -3.87 -9.56
N VAL A 506 -5.05 -3.93 -8.90
CA VAL A 506 -6.17 -4.80 -9.31
C VAL A 506 -7.19 -4.04 -10.16
N THR A 507 -7.27 -2.71 -10.03
CA THR A 507 -8.17 -1.88 -10.83
C THR A 507 -7.59 -1.51 -12.19
N VAL A 508 -6.26 -1.58 -12.36
CA VAL A 508 -5.58 -1.41 -13.64
C VAL A 508 -5.60 -2.72 -14.45
N ASP A 509 -5.77 -2.61 -15.77
CA ASP A 509 -5.71 -3.74 -16.68
C ASP A 509 -4.25 -4.21 -16.89
N ILE A 510 -3.80 -5.14 -16.03
CA ILE A 510 -2.47 -5.76 -16.09
C ILE A 510 -2.22 -6.56 -17.38
N SER A 511 -3.25 -6.91 -18.16
CA SER A 511 -3.06 -7.61 -19.44
C SER A 511 -2.27 -6.77 -20.45
N LYS A 512 -2.19 -5.45 -20.24
CA LYS A 512 -1.40 -4.52 -21.06
C LYS A 512 0.02 -4.28 -20.53
N PHE A 513 0.33 -4.78 -19.33
CA PHE A 513 1.62 -4.63 -18.67
C PHE A 513 2.00 -5.92 -17.93
N PRO A 514 2.35 -7.00 -18.64
CA PRO A 514 2.85 -8.21 -17.99
C PRO A 514 4.13 -7.89 -17.21
N LEU A 515 4.08 -8.05 -15.88
CA LEU A 515 5.20 -7.83 -14.95
C LEU A 515 6.48 -8.57 -15.39
N THR A 516 6.34 -9.67 -16.11
CA THR A 516 7.44 -10.50 -16.62
C THR A 516 8.21 -9.87 -17.79
N GLU A 517 7.65 -8.91 -18.53
CA GLU A 517 8.35 -8.28 -19.67
C GLU A 517 9.05 -6.96 -19.30
N ILE A 518 8.74 -6.37 -18.15
CA ILE A 518 9.45 -5.18 -17.63
C ILE A 518 10.73 -5.58 -16.87
N LEU A 519 10.88 -6.87 -16.53
CA LEU A 519 11.95 -7.42 -15.69
C LEU A 519 12.98 -8.29 -16.44
N GLN A 520 13.11 -8.15 -17.77
CA GLN A 520 14.25 -8.71 -18.53
C GLN A 520 15.31 -7.68 -18.85
#